data_AF-A0A0F8ZU94-F1
#
_entry.id   AF-A0A0F8ZU94-F1
#
_cell.length_a   1.000
_cell.length_b   1.000
_cell.length_c   1.000
_cell.angle_alpha   90.00
_cell.angle_beta   90.00
_cell.angle_gamma   90.00
#
_symmetry.space_group_name_H-M   'P 1'
#
loop_
_entity.id
_entity.type
_entity.pdbx_description
1 polymer ?
#
loop_
_entity_poly.entity_id
_entity_poly.type
_entity_poly.pdbx_seq_one_letter_code
_entity_poly.pdbx_strand_id
1 'polypeptide(L)'
;MTDSTDSIRAAARKLLSDWKGPRYAFGRGCLDEVATLTAQVGKRALGVANYSSPWLAPTVATVADSIAGAGVEVVGCTEGARPNAPREDVYRIADKIAELQPGVVVAEV
;
A
#
# COMPACT_ATOMS: atom_id res chain seq x y z
N MET A 1 33.96 3.44 16.91
CA MET A 1 32.77 4.25 17.25
C MET A 1 31.51 3.85 16.45
N THR A 2 31.48 2.67 15.82
CA THR A 2 30.38 2.15 14.98
C THR A 2 29.45 1.18 15.70
N ASP A 3 29.94 0.54 16.78
CA ASP A 3 29.27 -0.56 17.48
C ASP A 3 27.91 -0.20 18.12
N SER A 4 27.79 1.02 18.65
CA SER A 4 26.58 1.48 19.36
C SER A 4 25.42 1.77 18.40
N THR A 5 25.69 2.40 17.25
CA THR A 5 24.65 2.73 16.26
C THR A 5 24.08 1.47 15.61
N ASP A 6 24.93 0.48 15.32
CA ASP A 6 24.47 -0.78 14.74
C ASP A 6 23.68 -1.62 15.75
N SER A 7 24.05 -1.58 17.03
CA SER A 7 23.26 -2.16 18.13
C SER A 7 21.85 -1.55 18.22
N ILE A 8 21.74 -0.21 18.16
CA ILE A 8 20.45 0.49 18.19
C ILE A 8 19.60 0.14 16.96
N ARG A 9 20.21 0.06 15.75
CA ARG A 9 19.50 -0.33 14.52
C ARG A 9 19.01 -1.77 14.57
N ALA A 10 19.80 -2.70 15.13
CA ALA A 10 19.39 -4.07 15.32
C ALA A 10 18.21 -4.18 16.28
N ALA A 11 18.24 -3.45 17.40
CA ALA A 11 17.13 -3.37 18.34
C ALA A 11 15.86 -2.80 17.70
N ALA A 12 15.98 -1.70 16.93
CA ALA A 12 14.85 -1.11 16.20
C ALA A 12 14.25 -2.09 15.17
N ARG A 13 15.10 -2.81 14.41
CA ARG A 13 14.65 -3.83 13.46
C ARG A 13 13.92 -4.97 14.17
N LYS A 14 14.41 -5.41 15.33
CA LYS A 14 13.75 -6.45 16.13
C LYS A 14 12.35 -6.02 16.58
N LEU A 15 12.20 -4.78 17.05
CA LEU A 15 10.88 -4.26 17.46
C LEU A 15 9.88 -4.27 16.30
N LEU A 16 10.30 -3.86 15.11
CA LEU A 16 9.45 -3.85 13.92
C LEU A 16 9.08 -5.27 13.46
N SER A 17 10.05 -6.20 13.49
CA SER A 17 9.79 -7.60 13.13
C SER A 17 8.90 -8.32 14.16
N ASP A 18 9.06 -8.05 15.45
CA ASP A 18 8.23 -8.65 16.50
C ASP A 18 6.78 -8.14 16.43
N TRP A 19 6.56 -6.88 16.01
CA TRP A 19 5.23 -6.27 15.98
C TRP A 19 4.35 -6.76 14.81
N LYS A 20 4.86 -6.71 13.57
CA LYS A 20 4.07 -7.06 12.36
C LYS A 20 4.70 -8.15 11.50
N GLY A 21 5.95 -8.54 11.79
CA GLY A 21 6.68 -9.57 11.08
C GLY A 21 6.75 -9.30 9.58
N PRO A 22 6.52 -10.31 8.71
CA PRO A 22 6.65 -10.16 7.26
C PRO A 22 5.55 -9.29 6.63
N ARG A 23 4.55 -8.84 7.39
CA ARG A 23 3.43 -8.02 6.91
C ARG A 23 3.72 -6.51 6.95
N TYR A 24 4.95 -6.12 7.24
CA TYR A 24 5.36 -4.72 7.33
C TYR A 24 6.74 -4.54 6.70
N ALA A 25 6.78 -3.94 5.52
CA ALA A 25 8.02 -3.56 4.84
C ALA A 25 8.46 -2.16 5.29
N PHE A 26 9.75 -1.99 5.58
CA PHE A 26 10.31 -0.70 6.03
C PHE A 26 11.76 -0.52 5.58
N GLY A 27 12.17 0.74 5.45
CA GLY A 27 13.51 1.12 5.01
C GLY A 27 13.51 1.65 3.58
N ARG A 28 14.70 1.96 3.06
CA ARG A 28 14.85 2.43 1.68
C ARG A 28 14.47 1.30 0.72
N GLY A 29 13.67 1.62 -0.30
CA GLY A 29 13.21 0.64 -1.30
C GLY A 29 12.03 -0.23 -0.84
N CYS A 30 11.39 0.05 0.29
CA CYS A 30 10.27 -0.78 0.75
C CYS A 30 9.04 -0.78 -0.18
N LEU A 31 8.92 0.21 -1.07
CA LEU A 31 7.87 0.22 -2.10
C LEU A 31 8.03 -0.91 -3.12
N ASP A 32 9.24 -1.45 -3.31
CA ASP A 32 9.48 -2.58 -4.21
C ASP A 32 8.76 -3.85 -3.71
N GLU A 33 8.47 -3.94 -2.40
CA GLU A 33 7.75 -5.05 -1.78
C GLU A 33 6.22 -4.97 -1.96
N VAL A 34 5.68 -3.83 -2.44
CA VAL A 34 4.23 -3.62 -2.54
C VAL A 34 3.54 -4.68 -3.39
N ALA A 35 4.18 -5.08 -4.49
CA ALA A 35 3.65 -6.07 -5.41
C ALA A 35 3.61 -7.47 -4.77
N THR A 36 4.69 -7.87 -4.08
CA THR A 36 4.78 -9.12 -3.33
C THR A 36 3.71 -9.19 -2.25
N LEU A 37 3.57 -8.13 -1.44
CA LEU A 37 2.58 -8.06 -0.37
C LEU A 37 1.15 -8.09 -0.91
N THR A 38 0.88 -7.35 -1.99
CA THR A 38 -0.44 -7.33 -2.65
C THR A 38 -0.80 -8.72 -3.18
N ALA A 39 0.14 -9.37 -3.86
CA ALA A 39 -0.05 -10.70 -4.45
C ALA A 39 -0.28 -11.82 -3.42
N GLN A 40 0.14 -11.63 -2.17
CA GLN A 40 -0.14 -12.55 -1.05
C GLN A 40 -1.58 -12.41 -0.53
N VAL A 41 -2.21 -11.25 -0.71
CA VAL A 41 -3.58 -10.97 -0.26
C VAL A 41 -4.61 -11.31 -1.34
N GLY A 42 -4.37 -10.90 -2.58
CA GLY A 42 -5.30 -11.12 -3.68
C GLY A 42 -4.68 -10.93 -5.06
N LYS A 43 -5.39 -11.40 -6.09
CA LYS A 43 -5.00 -11.27 -7.50
C LYS A 43 -5.74 -10.19 -8.28
N ARG A 44 -6.69 -9.52 -7.62
CA ARG A 44 -7.53 -8.45 -8.17
C ARG A 44 -7.47 -7.24 -7.23
N ALA A 45 -6.77 -6.20 -7.63
CA ALA A 45 -6.49 -5.02 -6.84
C ALA A 45 -7.38 -3.84 -7.22
N LEU A 46 -8.01 -3.22 -6.23
CA LEU A 46 -8.61 -1.89 -6.35
C LEU A 46 -7.65 -0.86 -5.74
N GLY A 47 -7.24 0.12 -6.54
CA GLY A 47 -6.46 1.26 -6.07
C GLY A 47 -7.34 2.34 -5.42
N VAL A 48 -6.95 2.80 -4.24
CA VAL A 48 -7.61 3.90 -3.51
C VAL A 48 -6.57 4.97 -3.22
N ALA A 49 -6.58 6.07 -3.96
CA ALA A 49 -5.57 7.12 -3.82
C ALA A 49 -6.09 8.49 -4.28
N ASN A 50 -5.36 9.55 -3.96
CA ASN A 50 -5.60 10.86 -4.56
C ASN A 50 -4.92 10.96 -5.94
N TYR A 51 -5.58 10.40 -6.96
CA TYR A 51 -5.05 10.33 -8.33
C TYR A 51 -4.91 11.71 -8.97
N SER A 52 -5.72 12.66 -8.51
CA SER A 52 -5.72 14.04 -8.99
C SER A 52 -4.55 14.88 -8.43
N SER A 53 -3.81 14.37 -7.44
CA SER A 53 -2.64 15.05 -6.87
C SER A 53 -1.40 14.88 -7.78
N PRO A 54 -0.84 15.97 -8.34
CA PRO A 54 0.38 15.88 -9.16
C PRO A 54 1.60 15.32 -8.41
N TRP A 55 1.62 15.47 -7.09
CA TRP A 55 2.69 14.96 -6.23
C TRP A 55 2.60 13.45 -6.00
N LEU A 56 1.39 12.89 -6.00
CA LEU A 56 1.15 11.49 -5.68
C LEU A 56 1.06 10.63 -6.94
N ALA A 57 0.61 11.20 -8.06
CA ALA A 57 0.43 10.49 -9.32
C ALA A 57 1.64 9.65 -9.77
N PRO A 58 2.91 10.11 -9.65
CA PRO A 58 4.06 9.27 -10.03
C PRO A 58 4.23 8.03 -9.15
N THR A 59 3.99 8.16 -7.84
CA THR A 59 4.07 7.04 -6.89
C THR A 59 2.96 6.04 -7.16
N VAL A 60 1.73 6.52 -7.35
CA VAL A 60 0.57 5.69 -7.67
C VAL A 60 0.78 4.91 -8.98
N ALA A 61 1.33 5.55 -10.01
CA ALA A 61 1.67 4.88 -11.26
C ALA A 61 2.72 3.78 -11.03
N THR A 62 3.80 4.10 -10.31
CA THR A 62 4.87 3.14 -9.97
C THR A 62 4.33 1.93 -9.21
N VAL A 63 3.44 2.15 -8.23
CA VAL A 63 2.81 1.09 -7.44
C VAL A 63 1.89 0.23 -8.31
N ALA A 64 1.06 0.85 -9.16
CA ALA A 64 0.18 0.13 -10.07
C ALA A 64 0.96 -0.74 -11.08
N ASP A 65 2.03 -0.20 -11.66
CA ASP A 65 2.90 -0.92 -12.60
C ASP A 65 3.62 -2.10 -11.92
N SER A 66 4.13 -1.90 -10.71
CA SER A 66 4.78 -2.95 -9.92
C SER A 66 3.81 -4.09 -9.60
N ILE A 67 2.58 -3.76 -9.17
CA ILE A 67 1.52 -4.73 -8.88
C ILE A 67 1.12 -5.51 -10.14
N ALA A 68 0.93 -4.81 -11.27
CA ALA A 68 0.61 -5.44 -12.55
C ALA A 68 1.74 -6.38 -13.02
N GLY A 69 3.00 -5.96 -12.87
CA GLY A 69 4.18 -6.76 -13.19
C GLY A 69 4.29 -8.06 -12.37
N ALA A 70 3.73 -8.10 -11.16
CA ALA A 70 3.63 -9.31 -10.33
C ALA A 70 2.41 -10.20 -10.65
N GLY A 71 1.68 -9.91 -11.73
CA GLY A 71 0.53 -10.69 -12.18
C GLY A 71 -0.74 -10.47 -11.34
N VAL A 72 -0.86 -9.31 -10.68
CA VAL A 72 -2.09 -8.89 -10.02
C VAL A 72 -2.85 -7.95 -10.96
N GLU A 73 -4.10 -8.27 -11.26
CA GLU A 73 -4.98 -7.45 -12.09
C GLU A 73 -5.41 -6.19 -11.33
N VAL A 74 -5.11 -5.00 -11.85
CA VAL A 74 -5.66 -3.74 -11.31
C VAL A 74 -7.05 -3.53 -11.91
N VAL A 75 -8.10 -3.85 -11.15
CA VAL A 75 -9.50 -3.88 -11.64
C VAL A 75 -10.16 -2.51 -11.68
N GLY A 76 -9.52 -1.50 -11.11
CA GLY A 76 -9.99 -0.13 -11.14
C GLY A 76 -9.32 0.75 -10.08
N CYS A 77 -9.75 2.01 -10.05
CA CYS A 77 -9.32 2.99 -9.07
C CYS A 77 -10.49 3.82 -8.55
N THR A 78 -10.32 4.41 -7.37
CA THR A 78 -11.25 5.41 -6.81
C THR A 78 -10.50 6.38 -5.91
N GLU A 79 -11.04 7.59 -5.76
CA GLU A 79 -10.42 8.63 -4.93
C GLU A 79 -10.33 8.19 -3.46
N GLY A 80 -9.24 8.56 -2.78
CA GLY A 80 -9.09 8.33 -1.35
C GLY A 80 -10.16 9.03 -0.50
N ALA A 81 -10.22 8.68 0.79
CA ALA A 81 -11.04 9.44 1.73
C ALA A 81 -10.34 10.73 2.13
N ARG A 82 -11.09 11.82 2.28
CA ARG A 82 -10.56 13.07 2.83
C ARG A 82 -10.18 12.92 4.31
N PRO A 83 -9.42 13.86 4.89
CA PRO A 83 -9.06 13.82 6.31
C PRO A 83 -10.27 13.60 7.21
N ASN A 84 -10.09 12.73 8.21
CA ASN A 84 -11.14 12.25 9.13
C ASN A 84 -12.24 11.38 8.49
N ALA A 85 -12.01 10.85 7.29
CA ALA A 85 -12.85 9.87 6.61
C ALA A 85 -14.36 10.20 6.65
N PRO A 86 -14.80 11.28 5.96
CA PRO A 86 -16.22 11.61 5.83
C PRO A 86 -17.03 10.41 5.34
N ARG A 87 -18.26 10.26 5.85
CA ARG A 87 -19.11 9.09 5.56
C ARG A 87 -19.35 8.92 4.06
N GLU A 88 -19.48 10.03 3.34
CA GLU A 88 -19.73 10.06 1.89
C GLU A 88 -18.55 9.42 1.13
N ASP A 89 -17.32 9.69 1.57
CA ASP A 89 -16.13 9.13 0.93
C ASP A 89 -16.02 7.63 1.21
N VAL A 90 -16.34 7.22 2.44
CA VAL A 90 -16.37 5.78 2.82
C VAL A 90 -17.42 5.03 2.01
N TYR A 91 -18.62 5.58 1.84
CA TYR A 91 -19.67 4.95 1.03
C TYR A 91 -19.26 4.85 -0.45
N ARG A 92 -18.65 5.89 -1.02
CA ARG A 92 -18.14 5.83 -2.40
C ARG A 92 -17.09 4.73 -2.59
N ILE A 93 -16.19 4.55 -1.63
CA ILE A 93 -15.20 3.45 -1.67
C ILE A 93 -15.90 2.10 -1.52
N ALA A 94 -16.87 1.98 -0.61
CA ALA A 94 -17.64 0.76 -0.41
C ALA A 94 -18.44 0.35 -1.65
N ASP A 95 -19.08 1.31 -2.33
CA ASP A 95 -19.80 1.07 -3.59
C ASP A 95 -18.85 0.55 -4.66
N LYS A 96 -17.63 1.10 -4.75
CA LYS A 96 -16.64 0.64 -5.72
C LYS A 96 -16.11 -0.77 -5.42
N ILE A 97 -15.95 -1.10 -4.13
CA ILE A 97 -15.61 -2.46 -3.70
C ILE A 97 -16.73 -3.43 -4.07
N ALA A 98 -18.00 -3.05 -3.85
CA ALA A 98 -19.15 -3.89 -4.19
C ALA A 98 -19.28 -4.12 -5.70
N GLU A 99 -19.03 -3.07 -6.50
CA GLU A 99 -19.07 -3.11 -7.98
C GLU A 99 -17.98 -4.03 -8.56
N LEU A 100 -16.73 -3.88 -8.09
CA LEU A 100 -15.57 -4.53 -8.72
C LEU A 100 -15.16 -5.85 -8.07
N GLN A 101 -15.64 -6.11 -6.85
CA GLN A 101 -15.33 -7.27 -6.02
C GLN A 101 -13.82 -7.58 -6.01
N PRO A 102 -12.96 -6.62 -5.63
CA PRO A 102 -11.52 -6.85 -5.60
C PRO A 102 -11.16 -7.86 -4.49
N GLY A 103 -10.09 -8.63 -4.72
CA GLY A 103 -9.51 -9.51 -3.69
C GLY A 103 -8.57 -8.76 -2.74
N VAL A 104 -8.14 -7.55 -3.11
CA VAL A 104 -7.28 -6.69 -2.29
C VAL A 104 -7.54 -5.22 -2.60
N VAL A 105 -7.52 -4.39 -1.56
CA VAL A 105 -7.53 -2.93 -1.69
C VAL A 105 -6.14 -2.42 -1.38
N VAL A 106 -5.57 -1.62 -2.29
CA VAL A 106 -4.28 -0.97 -2.11
C VAL A 106 -4.54 0.52 -1.94
N ALA A 107 -4.20 1.06 -0.78
CA ALA A 107 -4.49 2.43 -0.42
C ALA A 107 -3.20 3.26 -0.29
N GLU A 108 -3.19 4.43 -0.92
CA GLU A 108 -2.23 5.51 -0.68
C GLU A 108 -3.02 6.77 -0.30
N VAL A 109 -2.76 7.32 0.89
CA VAL A 109 -3.50 8.46 1.46
C VAL A 109 -2.59 9.65 1.66
#